data_AF-A0A255HCM3-F1
#
_entry.id   AF-A0A255HCM3-F1
#
_cell.length_a   1.000
_cell.length_b   1.000
_cell.length_c   1.000
_cell.angle_alpha   90.00
_cell.angle_beta   90.00
_cell.angle_gamma   90.00
#
_symmetry.space_group_name_H-M   'P 1'
#
loop_
_entity.id
_entity.type
_entity.pdbx_description
1 polymer ?
#
loop_
_entity_poly.entity_id
_entity_poly.type
_entity_poly.pdbx_seq_one_letter_code
_entity_poly.pdbx_strand_id
1 'polypeptide(L)' 'MKQPEPRCPIRPTDPCSLCFPGATGPQDCGLVLLVREDPDLAAEWTRLRREAAGERTRRAR' A
#
# COMPACT_ATOMS: atom_id res chain seq x y z
N MET A 1 0.19 0.71 24.49
CA MET A 1 -0.64 0.43 23.31
C MET A 1 0.29 0.15 22.13
N LYS A 2 0.15 -0.97 21.41
CA LYS A 2 0.99 -1.28 20.25
C LYS A 2 0.36 -0.59 19.03
N GLN A 3 1.05 0.38 18.44
CA GLN A 3 0.55 0.99 17.21
C GLN A 3 0.48 -0.05 16.09
N PRO A 4 -0.52 0.01 15.19
CA PRO A 4 -0.61 -0.91 14.06
C PRO A 4 0.63 -0.77 13.18
N GLU A 5 1.22 -1.91 12.80
CA GLU A 5 2.42 -1.92 11.97
C GLU A 5 2.10 -1.44 10.54
N PRO A 6 2.81 -0.42 10.03
CA PRO A 6 2.57 0.10 8.68
C PRO A 6 2.91 -0.96 7.63
N ARG A 7 2.05 -1.08 6.62
CA ARG A 7 2.17 -2.04 5.52
C ARG A 7 2.62 -1.34 4.24
N CYS A 8 3.26 -2.08 3.34
CA CYS A 8 3.63 -1.57 2.03
C CYS A 8 2.37 -1.29 1.17
N PRO A 9 2.17 -0.07 0.61
CA PRO A 9 0.99 0.25 -0.19
C PRO A 9 0.90 -0.49 -1.53
N ILE A 10 2.04 -0.99 -2.03
CA ILE A 10 2.14 -1.76 -3.28
C ILE A 10 2.04 -3.26 -3.00
N ARG A 11 2.58 -3.72 -1.87
CA ARG A 11 2.56 -5.12 -1.43
C ARG A 11 1.91 -5.22 -0.04
N PRO A 12 0.57 -5.26 0.07
CA PRO A 12 -0.14 -5.19 1.36
C PRO A 12 0.17 -6.34 2.34
N THR A 13 0.75 -7.43 1.84
CA THR A 13 1.22 -8.59 2.61
C THR A 13 2.57 -8.38 3.29
N ASP A 14 3.28 -7.29 2.98
CA ASP A 14 4.61 -7.01 3.51
C ASP A 14 4.60 -5.77 4.41
N PRO A 15 5.42 -5.75 5.48
CA PRO A 15 5.62 -4.55 6.29
C PRO A 15 6.32 -3.46 5.46
N CYS A 16 6.15 -2.21 5.87
CA CYS A 16 6.89 -1.11 5.25
C CYS A 16 8.39 -1.24 5.57
N SER A 17 9.23 -1.26 4.53
CA SER A 17 10.68 -1.43 4.66
C SER A 17 11.48 -0.12 4.61
N LEU A 18 10.81 1.04 4.52
CA LEU A 18 11.46 2.35 4.43
C LEU A 18 12.56 2.39 3.35
N CYS A 19 12.21 2.03 2.12
CA CYS A 19 13.15 1.66 1.05
C CYS A 19 14.19 2.71 0.64
N PHE A 20 14.09 3.96 1.09
CA PHE A 20 15.03 5.01 0.73
C PHE A 20 15.38 5.90 1.93
N PRO A 21 16.56 6.57 1.92
CA PRO A 21 17.01 7.39 3.04
C PRO A 21 16.05 8.53 3.38
N GLY A 22 15.71 8.67 4.66
CA GLY A 22 14.82 9.72 5.16
C GLY A 22 13.32 9.37 5.12
N ALA A 23 12.93 8.18 4.64
CA ALA A 23 11.55 7.72 4.73
C ALA A 23 11.12 7.52 6.19
N THR A 24 9.97 8.09 6.54
CA THR A 24 9.32 7.98 7.85
C THR A 24 8.10 7.05 7.81
N GLY A 25 7.65 6.67 6.61
CA GLY A 25 6.57 5.71 6.46
C GLY A 25 6.05 5.57 5.03
N PRO A 26 4.90 4.89 4.85
CA PRO A 26 4.30 4.63 3.55
C PRO A 26 3.98 5.88 2.72
N GLN A 27 3.69 7.01 3.38
CA GLN A 27 3.41 8.29 2.74
C GLN A 27 4.60 8.84 1.94
N ASP A 28 5.83 8.44 2.27
CA ASP A 28 7.03 8.92 1.60
C ASP A 28 7.39 8.05 0.37
N CYS A 29 6.67 6.96 0.11
CA CYS A 29 7.04 5.97 -0.90
C CYS A 29 7.05 6.54 -2.34
N GLY A 30 8.25 6.72 -2.91
CA GLY A 30 8.42 7.17 -4.30
C GLY A 30 7.79 6.26 -5.35
N LEU A 31 7.70 4.94 -5.10
CA LEU A 31 7.00 4.02 -6.02
C LEU A 31 5.50 4.31 -6.10
N VAL A 32 4.88 4.71 -4.98
CA VAL A 32 3.46 5.10 -4.98
C VAL A 32 3.26 6.39 -5.75
N LEU A 33 4.21 7.33 -5.72
CA LEU A 33 4.17 8.53 -6.55
C LEU A 33 4.12 8.15 -8.04
N LEU A 34 5.08 7.34 -8.50
CA LEU A 34 5.15 6.91 -9.90
C LEU A 34 3.89 6.18 -10.37
N VAL A 35 3.35 5.27 -9.56
CA VAL A 35 2.11 4.55 -9.87
C VAL A 35 0.91 5.50 -9.98
N ARG A 36 0.88 6.59 -9.20
CA ARG A 36 -0.21 7.57 -9.24
C ARG A 36 -0.11 8.53 -10.42
N GLU A 37 1.09 8.76 -10.94
CA GLU A 37 1.34 9.64 -12.09
C GLU A 37 0.99 8.95 -13.42
N ASP A 38 1.05 7.63 -13.48
CA ASP A 38 0.62 6.83 -14.63
C ASP A 38 -0.89 6.48 -14.52
N PRO A 39 -1.75 6.90 -15.47
CA PRO A 39 -3.21 6.69 -15.39
C PRO A 39 -3.62 5.21 -15.37
N ASP A 40 -2.93 4.37 -16.14
CA ASP A 40 -3.26 2.95 -16.27
C ASP A 40 -2.86 2.21 -14.98
N LEU A 41 -1.66 2.50 -14.46
CA LEU A 41 -1.21 1.96 -13.18
C LEU A 41 -2.07 2.46 -12.01
N ALA A 42 -2.50 3.72 -12.02
CA ALA A 42 -3.36 4.28 -10.98
C ALA A 42 -4.74 3.59 -10.95
N ALA A 43 -5.31 3.31 -12.11
CA ALA A 43 -6.58 2.58 -12.24
C ALA A 43 -6.44 1.14 -11.72
N GLU A 44 -5.39 0.45 -12.15
CA GLU A 44 -5.11 -0.93 -11.72
C GLU A 44 -4.82 -1.02 -10.21
N TRP A 45 -4.03 -0.09 -9.67
CA TRP A 45 -3.75 -0.02 -8.24
C TRP A 45 -5.03 0.21 -7.42
N THR A 46 -5.94 1.05 -7.90
CA THR A 46 -7.24 1.27 -7.27
C THR A 46 -8.10 0.00 -7.28
N ARG A 47 -8.11 -0.75 -8.39
CA ARG A 47 -8.80 -2.03 -8.52
C ARG A 47 -8.27 -3.04 -7.50
N LEU A 48 -6.95 -3.28 -7.48
CA LEU A 48 -6.30 -4.23 -6.57
C LEU A 48 -6.54 -3.89 -5.10
N ARG A 49 -6.54 -2.60 -4.72
CA ARG A 49 -6.83 -2.18 -3.35
C ARG A 49 -8.26 -2.49 -2.92
N ARG A 50 -9.24 -2.32 -3.81
CA ARG A 50 -10.65 -2.67 -3.54
C ARG A 50 -10.81 -4.18 -3.37
N GLU A 51 -10.16 -4.96 -4.22
CA GLU A 51 -10.16 -6.43 -4.11
C GLU A 51 -9.54 -6.91 -2.80
N ALA A 52 -8.36 -6.38 -2.44
CA ALA A 52 -7.72 -6.69 -1.18
C ALA A 52 -8.56 -6.28 0.05
N ALA A 53 -9.31 -5.17 -0.03
CA ALA A 53 -10.24 -4.78 1.04
C ALA A 53 -11.43 -5.73 1.15
N GLY A 54 -12.01 -6.15 0.01
CA GLY A 54 -13.08 -7.15 -0.02
C GLY A 54 -12.65 -8.49 0.56
N GLU A 55 -11.45 -8.96 0.21
CA GLU A 55 -10.88 -10.21 0.74
C GLU A 55 -10.68 -10.15 2.26
N ARG A 56 -10.15 -9.04 2.80
CA ARG A 56 -10.04 -8.86 4.26
C ARG A 56 -11.40 -8.95 4.96
N THR A 57 -12.41 -8.30 4.40
CA THR A 57 -13.78 -8.35 4.93
C THR A 57 -14.36 -9.76 4.88
N ARG A 58 -14.10 -10.53 3.81
CA ARG A 58 -14.55 -11.91 3.67
C ARG A 58 -13.89 -12.83 4.70
N ARG A 59 -12.57 -12.72 4.88
CA ARG A 59 -11.81 -13.50 5.88
C ARG A 59 -12.18 -13.20 7.33
N ALA A 60 -12.74 -12.02 7.59
CA ALA A 60 -13.17 -11.60 8.91
C ALA A 60 -14.62 -12.00 9.25
N ARG A 61 -15.37 -12.57 8.28
CA ARG A 61 -16.69 -13.17 8.49
C ARG A 61 -16.56 -14.67 8.71
#